data_AF-A0AAQ0D8G0-F1
#
_entry.id   AF-A0AAQ0D8G0-F1
#
_cell.length_a   1.000
_cell.length_b   1.000
_cell.length_c   1.000
_cell.angle_alpha   90.00
_cell.angle_beta   90.00
_cell.angle_gamma   90.00
#
_symmetry.space_group_name_H-M   'P 1'
#
loop_
_entity.id
_entity.type
_entity.pdbx_description
1 polymer ?
#
loop_
_entity_poly.entity_id
_entity_poly.type
_entity_poly.pdbx_seq_one_letter_code
_entity_poly.pdbx_strand_id
1 'polypeptide(L)'
;MKGKFNLFNFVTLLVILSIFVISGAIFLTLLGFGLFGLSRLLIYFRLGMFTYNEGFYDNLVYYGSYIILGYFVIFGVEYLMDWLQKKLYPNPYLEGFTFHLISYAMMITMFYFVIHIHYQYIQIDYWVLMLIIAFLYVCKEVFYPDAEDLNRK
;
A
#
# COMPACT_ATOMS: atom_id res chain seq x y z
N MET A 1 31.15 25.55 -21.42
CA MET A 1 31.04 24.19 -21.99
C MET A 1 29.73 24.10 -22.77
N LYS A 2 29.77 24.15 -24.11
CA LYS A 2 28.59 23.93 -24.95
C LYS A 2 28.34 22.43 -25.05
N GLY A 3 27.51 21.89 -24.15
CA GLY A 3 27.04 20.51 -24.25
C GLY A 3 26.23 20.35 -25.54
N LYS A 4 26.72 19.54 -26.48
CA LYS A 4 25.94 19.14 -27.65
C LYS A 4 24.66 18.47 -27.14
N PHE A 5 23.52 19.11 -27.36
CA PHE A 5 22.21 18.52 -27.09
C PHE A 5 22.10 17.27 -27.96
N ASN A 6 22.33 16.10 -27.36
CA ASN A 6 22.35 14.85 -28.09
C ASN A 6 20.89 14.40 -28.24
N LEU A 7 20.26 14.76 -29.37
CA LEU A 7 18.86 14.47 -29.67
C LEU A 7 18.52 13.00 -29.43
N PHE A 8 19.48 12.10 -29.71
CA PHE A 8 19.38 10.68 -29.41
C PHE A 8 19.14 10.40 -27.91
N ASN A 9 19.96 10.98 -27.02
CA ASN A 9 19.80 10.79 -25.58
C ASN A 9 18.47 11.39 -25.05
N PHE A 10 18.03 12.50 -25.63
CA PHE A 10 16.75 13.12 -25.28
C PHE A 10 15.56 12.23 -25.69
N VAL A 11 15.60 11.67 -26.90
CA VAL A 11 14.58 10.72 -27.38
C VAL A 11 14.60 9.44 -26.55
N THR A 12 15.78 8.89 -26.23
CA THR A 12 15.90 7.73 -25.33
C THR A 12 15.30 8.00 -23.96
N LEU A 13 15.57 9.17 -23.36
CA LEU A 13 14.97 9.57 -22.09
C LEU A 13 13.45 9.65 -22.17
N LEU A 14 12.90 10.23 -23.24
CA LEU A 14 11.46 10.29 -23.45
C LEU A 14 10.84 8.90 -23.59
N VAL A 15 11.49 7.98 -24.31
CA VAL A 15 11.02 6.58 -24.45
C VAL A 15 11.01 5.89 -23.09
N ILE A 16 12.09 6.00 -22.31
CA ILE A 16 12.18 5.41 -20.96
C ILE A 16 11.10 5.99 -20.05
N LEU A 17 10.93 7.33 -20.05
CA LEU A 17 9.90 7.99 -19.26
C LEU A 17 8.49 7.54 -19.68
N SER A 18 8.25 7.37 -20.98
CA SER A 18 6.97 6.92 -21.50
C SER A 18 6.65 5.49 -21.07
N ILE A 19 7.63 4.58 -21.16
CA ILE A 19 7.50 3.20 -20.68
C ILE A 19 7.18 3.20 -19.18
N PHE A 20 7.91 4.00 -18.40
CA PHE A 20 7.68 4.13 -16.96
C PHE A 20 6.27 4.65 -16.64
N VAL A 21 5.82 5.71 -17.31
CA VAL A 21 4.48 6.30 -17.11
C VAL A 21 3.38 5.32 -17.51
N ILE A 22 3.52 4.64 -18.67
CA ILE A 22 2.53 3.67 -19.14
C ILE A 22 2.46 2.46 -18.20
N SER A 23 3.62 1.94 -17.78
CA SER A 23 3.69 0.84 -16.82
C SER A 23 3.05 1.20 -15.48
N GLY A 24 3.37 2.39 -14.94
CA GLY A 24 2.76 2.91 -13.73
C GLY A 24 1.24 3.10 -13.87
N ALA A 25 0.77 3.61 -15.01
CA ALA A 25 -0.65 3.79 -15.27
C ALA A 25 -1.41 2.46 -15.34
N ILE A 26 -0.84 1.45 -16.00
CA ILE A 26 -1.42 0.09 -16.06
C ILE A 26 -1.49 -0.52 -14.66
N PHE A 27 -0.41 -0.41 -13.88
CA PHE A 27 -0.37 -0.90 -12.50
C PHE A 27 -1.45 -0.24 -11.64
N LEU A 28 -1.55 1.10 -11.67
CA LEU A 28 -2.58 1.83 -10.91
C LEU A 28 -4.00 1.47 -11.37
N THR A 29 -4.20 1.21 -12.66
CA THR A 29 -5.51 0.76 -13.18
C THR A 29 -5.88 -0.62 -12.66
N LEU A 30 -4.94 -1.58 -12.67
CA LEU A 30 -5.15 -2.92 -12.13
C LEU A 30 -5.38 -2.89 -10.61
N LEU A 31 -4.62 -2.07 -9.89
CA LEU A 31 -4.79 -1.86 -8.46
C LEU A 31 -6.18 -1.25 -8.16
N GLY A 32 -6.57 -0.23 -8.91
CA GLY A 32 -7.90 0.38 -8.83
C GLY A 32 -9.01 -0.63 -9.11
N PHE A 33 -8.86 -1.48 -10.12
CA PHE A 33 -9.81 -2.55 -10.44
C PHE A 33 -9.92 -3.58 -9.31
N GLY A 34 -8.79 -4.02 -8.75
CA GLY A 34 -8.76 -4.95 -7.62
C GLY A 34 -9.46 -4.36 -6.39
N LEU A 35 -9.21 -3.10 -6.07
CA LEU A 35 -9.82 -2.40 -4.94
C LEU A 35 -11.31 -2.10 -5.17
N PHE A 36 -11.72 -1.80 -6.40
CA PHE A 36 -13.12 -1.69 -6.78
C PHE A 36 -13.86 -3.04 -6.66
N GLY A 37 -13.23 -4.13 -7.10
CA GLY A 37 -13.78 -5.47 -6.92
C GLY A 37 -13.92 -5.82 -5.44
N LEU A 38 -12.89 -5.53 -4.64
CA LEU A 38 -12.90 -5.75 -3.19
C LEU A 38 -14.02 -4.95 -2.51
N SER A 39 -14.21 -3.67 -2.84
CA SER A 39 -15.27 -2.85 -2.25
C SER A 39 -16.67 -3.40 -2.59
N ARG A 40 -16.89 -3.93 -3.81
CA ARG A 40 -18.14 -4.59 -4.19
C ARG A 40 -18.39 -5.87 -3.40
N LEU A 41 -17.37 -6.68 -3.16
CA LEU A 41 -17.49 -7.86 -2.30
C LEU A 41 -17.82 -7.48 -0.86
N LEU A 42 -17.15 -6.45 -0.31
CA LEU A 42 -17.41 -5.95 1.03
C LEU A 42 -18.87 -5.46 1.17
N ILE A 43 -19.38 -4.72 0.19
CA ILE A 43 -20.79 -4.27 0.18
C ILE A 43 -21.74 -5.48 0.06
N TYR A 44 -21.46 -6.41 -0.86
CA TYR A 44 -22.30 -7.58 -1.11
C TYR A 44 -22.49 -8.45 0.14
N PHE A 45 -21.40 -8.72 0.87
CA PHE A 45 -21.43 -9.50 2.11
C PHE A 45 -21.81 -8.67 3.35
N ARG A 46 -22.14 -7.38 3.18
CA ARG A 46 -22.44 -6.44 4.29
C ARG A 46 -21.28 -6.29 5.30
N LEU A 47 -20.05 -6.40 4.81
CA LEU A 47 -18.81 -6.30 5.58
C LEU A 47 -18.19 -4.89 5.55
N GLY A 48 -18.71 -4.02 4.70
CA GLY A 48 -18.33 -2.61 4.67
C GLY A 48 -19.38 -1.74 3.97
N MET A 49 -19.48 -0.49 4.41
CA MET A 49 -20.35 0.53 3.84
C MET A 49 -19.51 1.63 3.21
N PHE A 50 -19.84 1.96 1.96
CA PHE A 50 -19.21 3.02 1.18
C PHE A 50 -20.33 3.94 0.71
N THR A 51 -20.54 5.05 1.42
CA THR A 51 -21.73 5.91 1.25
C THR A 51 -21.42 7.22 0.53
N TYR A 52 -20.16 7.49 0.20
CA TYR A 52 -19.78 8.69 -0.56
C TYR A 52 -20.22 8.53 -2.02
N ASN A 53 -21.11 9.40 -2.46
CA ASN A 53 -21.76 9.33 -3.76
C ASN A 53 -21.98 10.73 -4.33
N GLU A 54 -20.87 11.39 -4.64
CA GLU A 54 -20.85 12.70 -5.29
C GLU A 54 -20.49 12.56 -6.77
N GLY A 55 -20.05 13.65 -7.41
CA GLY A 55 -19.57 13.62 -8.79
C GLY A 55 -18.40 12.64 -9.02
N PHE A 56 -18.16 12.28 -10.28
CA PHE A 56 -17.10 11.33 -10.65
C PHE A 56 -15.72 11.73 -10.10
N TYR A 57 -15.34 13.01 -10.26
CA TYR A 57 -14.04 13.51 -9.79
C TYR A 57 -13.94 13.50 -8.27
N ASP A 58 -15.00 13.88 -7.57
CA ASP A 58 -15.02 13.89 -6.11
C ASP A 58 -14.88 12.48 -5.55
N ASN A 59 -15.63 11.52 -6.09
CA ASN A 59 -15.52 10.12 -5.71
C ASN A 59 -14.12 9.57 -5.99
N LEU A 60 -13.56 9.90 -7.16
CA LEU A 60 -12.22 9.47 -7.53
C LEU A 60 -11.17 10.00 -6.54
N VAL A 61 -11.26 11.27 -6.16
CA VAL A 61 -10.34 11.89 -5.19
C VAL A 61 -10.55 11.29 -3.80
N TYR A 62 -11.78 11.15 -3.32
CA TYR A 62 -12.07 10.63 -1.99
C TYR A 62 -11.63 9.17 -1.82
N TYR A 63 -12.07 8.28 -2.72
CA TYR A 63 -11.67 6.87 -2.64
C TYR A 63 -10.21 6.65 -3.06
N GLY A 64 -9.66 7.47 -3.95
CA GLY A 64 -8.25 7.41 -4.35
C GLY A 64 -7.31 7.83 -3.21
N SER A 65 -7.62 8.95 -2.54
CA SER A 65 -6.84 9.41 -1.38
C SER A 65 -6.89 8.42 -0.21
N TYR A 66 -8.02 7.73 -0.01
CA TYR A 66 -8.15 6.63 0.96
C TYR A 66 -7.08 5.55 0.74
N ILE A 67 -6.90 5.11 -0.52
CA ILE A 67 -5.93 4.07 -0.88
C ILE A 67 -4.51 4.55 -0.63
N ILE A 68 -4.20 5.78 -1.06
CA ILE A 68 -2.87 6.38 -0.92
C ILE A 68 -2.51 6.55 0.56
N LEU A 69 -3.42 7.11 1.37
CA LEU A 69 -3.19 7.28 2.79
C LEU A 69 -3.02 5.93 3.49
N GLY A 70 -3.88 4.96 3.17
CA GLY A 70 -3.79 3.60 3.71
C GLY A 70 -2.43 2.95 3.43
N TYR A 71 -1.92 3.10 2.20
CA TYR A 71 -0.58 2.65 1.85
C TYR A 71 0.51 3.31 2.69
N PHE A 72 0.48 4.64 2.85
CA PHE A 72 1.48 5.35 3.67
C PHE A 72 1.42 4.98 5.15
N VAL A 73 0.24 4.68 5.69
CA VAL A 73 0.09 4.21 7.07
C VAL A 73 0.77 2.86 7.25
N ILE A 74 0.49 1.91 6.35
CA ILE A 74 1.11 0.57 6.37
C ILE A 74 2.63 0.71 6.23
N PHE A 75 3.10 1.44 5.22
CA PHE A 75 4.53 1.67 4.98
C PHE A 75 5.21 2.34 6.18
N GLY A 76 4.57 3.34 6.79
CA GLY A 76 5.11 4.03 7.97
C GLY A 76 5.24 3.11 9.17
N VAL A 77 4.26 2.24 9.41
CA VAL A 77 4.33 1.22 10.47
C VAL A 77 5.44 0.22 10.20
N GLU A 78 5.55 -0.29 8.98
CA GLU A 78 6.62 -1.22 8.59
C GLU A 78 8.00 -0.60 8.81
N TYR A 79 8.22 0.62 8.29
CA TYR A 79 9.48 1.33 8.46
C TYR A 79 9.82 1.55 9.95
N LEU A 80 8.82 1.91 10.76
CA LEU A 80 9.00 2.08 12.20
C LEU A 80 9.38 0.77 12.88
N MET A 81 8.73 -0.33 12.53
CA MET A 81 9.01 -1.65 13.11
C MET A 81 10.41 -2.14 12.73
N ASP A 82 10.81 -1.99 11.47
CA ASP A 82 12.17 -2.33 11.01
C ASP A 82 13.23 -1.48 11.71
N TRP A 83 12.95 -0.20 11.90
CA TRP A 83 13.84 0.70 12.63
C TRP A 83 13.96 0.31 14.11
N LEU A 84 12.84 -0.01 14.77
CA LEU A 84 12.81 -0.47 16.15
C LEU A 84 13.58 -1.78 16.33
N GLN A 85 13.37 -2.74 15.43
CA GLN A 85 14.08 -4.01 15.43
C GLN A 85 15.60 -3.79 15.35
N LYS A 86 16.07 -2.97 14.40
CA LYS A 86 17.50 -2.65 14.26
C LYS A 86 18.08 -1.93 15.46
N LYS A 87 17.30 -1.05 16.11
CA LYS A 87 17.79 -0.23 17.22
C LYS A 87 17.83 -0.97 18.55
N LEU A 88 16.90 -1.89 18.76
CA LEU A 88 16.71 -2.61 20.02
C LEU A 88 17.26 -4.05 19.98
N TYR A 89 18.01 -4.41 18.94
CA TYR A 89 18.64 -5.72 18.83
C TYR A 89 19.74 -5.91 19.90
N PRO A 90 19.80 -7.06 20.60
CA PRO A 90 18.87 -8.19 20.55
C PRO A 90 17.65 -8.00 21.47
N ASN A 91 16.46 -8.27 20.97
CA ASN A 91 15.22 -8.26 21.77
C ASN A 91 14.31 -9.42 21.34
N PRO A 92 13.94 -10.34 22.26
CA PRO A 92 13.15 -11.52 21.93
C PRO A 92 11.73 -11.21 21.41
N TYR A 93 11.21 -10.00 21.65
CA TYR A 93 9.89 -9.58 21.13
C TYR A 93 9.96 -9.02 19.71
N LEU A 94 11.15 -8.65 19.22
CA LEU A 94 11.37 -8.07 17.90
C LEU A 94 12.06 -9.07 16.94
N GLU A 95 11.88 -10.36 17.20
CA GLU A 95 12.45 -11.44 16.39
C GLU A 95 11.37 -12.45 15.98
N GLY A 96 11.57 -13.03 14.78
CA GLY A 96 10.75 -14.12 14.25
C GLY A 96 9.25 -13.85 14.25
N PHE A 97 8.46 -14.88 14.61
CA PHE A 97 6.99 -14.81 14.57
C PHE A 97 6.40 -13.68 15.43
N THR A 98 6.99 -13.39 16.58
CA THR A 98 6.49 -12.36 17.49
C THR A 98 6.62 -10.97 16.86
N PHE A 99 7.71 -10.70 16.14
CA PHE A 99 7.87 -9.47 15.36
C PHE A 99 6.77 -9.31 14.32
N HIS A 100 6.53 -10.33 13.50
CA HIS A 100 5.50 -10.30 12.46
C HIS A 100 4.10 -10.08 13.06
N LEU A 101 3.78 -10.72 14.19
CA LEU A 101 2.49 -10.57 14.87
C LEU A 101 2.29 -9.14 15.41
N ILE A 102 3.33 -8.55 16.02
CA ILE A 102 3.27 -7.16 16.54
C ILE A 102 3.14 -6.17 15.38
N SER A 103 3.97 -6.32 14.33
CA SER A 103 3.91 -5.48 13.14
C SER A 103 2.53 -5.53 12.50
N TYR A 104 1.99 -6.73 12.30
CA TYR A 104 0.64 -6.97 11.78
C TYR A 104 -0.44 -6.29 12.63
N ALA A 105 -0.42 -6.50 13.95
CA ALA A 105 -1.39 -5.89 14.86
C ALA A 105 -1.32 -4.35 14.82
N MET A 106 -0.11 -3.80 14.76
CA MET A 106 0.09 -2.35 14.68
C MET A 106 -0.39 -1.79 13.34
N MET A 107 -0.13 -2.48 12.23
CA MET A 107 -0.61 -2.09 10.90
C MET A 107 -2.13 -1.98 10.86
N ILE A 108 -2.84 -3.01 11.33
CA ILE A 108 -4.32 -3.00 11.34
C ILE A 108 -4.85 -1.91 12.24
N THR A 109 -4.31 -1.79 13.45
CA THR A 109 -4.77 -0.81 14.43
C THR A 109 -4.61 0.61 13.89
N MET A 110 -3.42 0.94 13.39
CA MET A 110 -3.15 2.27 12.84
C MET A 110 -3.99 2.54 11.58
N PHE A 111 -4.08 1.56 10.68
CA PHE A 111 -4.92 1.68 9.48
C PHE A 111 -6.38 1.94 9.87
N TYR A 112 -6.95 1.14 10.77
CA TYR A 112 -8.32 1.29 11.21
C TYR A 112 -8.61 2.69 11.75
N PHE A 113 -7.78 3.18 12.68
CA PHE A 113 -7.98 4.49 13.28
C PHE A 113 -7.81 5.63 12.28
N VAL A 114 -6.73 5.64 11.51
CA VAL A 114 -6.47 6.72 10.54
C VAL A 114 -7.58 6.78 9.50
N ILE A 115 -8.04 5.64 9.00
CA ILE A 115 -9.13 5.61 8.02
C ILE A 115 -10.44 6.09 8.64
N HIS A 116 -10.86 5.57 9.80
CA HIS A 116 -12.16 5.94 10.37
C HIS A 116 -12.20 7.38 10.90
N ILE A 117 -11.05 7.98 11.22
CA ILE A 117 -10.95 9.41 11.59
C ILE A 117 -11.10 10.29 10.34
N HIS A 118 -10.45 9.94 9.22
CA HIS A 118 -10.37 10.81 8.06
C HIS A 118 -11.44 10.53 6.98
N TYR A 119 -12.04 9.34 6.95
CA TYR A 119 -12.97 8.90 5.92
C TYR A 119 -14.32 8.46 6.51
N GLN A 120 -15.14 9.42 6.92
CA GLN A 120 -16.46 9.17 7.55
C GLN A 120 -17.44 8.31 6.71
N TYR A 121 -17.31 8.34 5.38
CA TYR A 121 -18.18 7.61 4.45
C TYR A 121 -17.68 6.19 4.13
N ILE A 122 -16.58 5.76 4.75
CA ILE A 122 -16.04 4.40 4.65
C ILE A 122 -16.13 3.79 6.03
N GLN A 123 -16.95 2.75 6.16
CA GLN A 123 -17.05 1.99 7.40
C GLN A 123 -16.75 0.53 7.08
N ILE A 124 -15.70 0.00 7.69
CA ILE A 124 -15.30 -1.39 7.54
C ILE A 124 -15.02 -1.92 8.93
N ASP A 125 -15.66 -3.03 9.30
CA ASP A 125 -15.47 -3.60 10.63
C ASP A 125 -14.01 -3.98 10.87
N TYR A 126 -13.54 -3.80 12.10
CA TYR A 126 -12.15 -4.07 12.48
C TYR A 126 -11.72 -5.49 12.13
N TRP A 127 -12.56 -6.49 12.39
CA TRP A 127 -12.27 -7.90 12.12
C TRP A 127 -12.18 -8.20 10.61
N VAL A 128 -12.89 -7.47 9.77
CA VAL A 128 -12.81 -7.59 8.31
C VAL A 128 -11.46 -7.06 7.83
N LEU A 129 -11.04 -5.91 8.36
CA LEU A 129 -9.71 -5.35 8.08
C LEU A 129 -8.60 -6.28 8.56
N MET A 130 -8.76 -6.95 9.71
CA MET A 130 -7.82 -7.98 10.14
C MET A 130 -7.65 -9.07 9.08
N LEU A 131 -8.74 -9.63 8.56
CA LEU A 131 -8.67 -10.69 7.55
C LEU A 131 -8.02 -10.22 6.24
N ILE A 132 -8.40 -9.03 5.76
CA ILE A 132 -7.83 -8.47 4.53
C ILE A 132 -6.34 -8.22 4.70
N ILE A 133 -5.93 -7.54 5.78
CA ILE A 133 -4.52 -7.21 6.02
C ILE A 133 -3.72 -8.49 6.30
N ALA A 134 -4.29 -9.49 6.98
CA ALA A 134 -3.61 -10.78 7.20
C ALA A 134 -3.32 -11.49 5.88
N PHE A 135 -4.31 -11.54 5.00
CA PHE A 135 -4.14 -12.11 3.68
C PHE A 135 -3.07 -11.36 2.88
N LEU A 136 -3.13 -10.02 2.86
CA LEU A 136 -2.13 -9.19 2.17
C LEU A 136 -0.73 -9.36 2.76
N TYR A 137 -0.62 -9.47 4.08
CA TYR A 137 0.65 -9.68 4.77
C TYR A 137 1.26 -11.04 4.44
N VAL A 138 0.45 -12.11 4.46
CA VAL A 138 0.90 -13.44 4.01
C VAL A 138 1.29 -13.43 2.54
N CYS A 139 0.51 -12.78 1.67
CA CYS A 139 0.89 -12.63 0.27
C CYS A 139 2.23 -11.90 0.13
N LYS A 140 2.47 -10.84 0.91
CA LYS A 140 3.75 -10.13 0.93
C LYS A 140 4.88 -11.08 1.31
N GLU A 141 4.77 -11.79 2.42
CA GLU A 141 5.80 -12.73 2.89
C GLU A 141 6.08 -13.87 1.89
N VAL A 142 5.05 -14.36 1.19
CA VAL A 142 5.19 -15.45 0.21
C VAL A 142 5.76 -14.97 -1.12
N PHE A 143 5.30 -13.82 -1.65
CA PHE A 143 5.71 -13.31 -2.96
C PHE A 143 6.96 -12.43 -2.91
N TYR A 144 7.24 -11.83 -1.75
CA TYR A 144 8.37 -10.97 -1.47
C TYR A 144 8.98 -11.33 -0.11
N PRO A 145 9.47 -12.58 0.08
CA PRO A 145 10.23 -12.92 1.27
C PRO A 145 11.40 -11.94 1.38
N ASP A 146 11.62 -11.39 2.59
CA ASP A 146 12.66 -10.41 2.93
C ASP A 146 13.75 -10.39 1.88
N ALA A 147 13.71 -9.37 1.01
CA ALA A 147 14.46 -9.33 -0.24
C ALA A 147 15.90 -9.79 0.02
N GLU A 148 16.14 -11.07 -0.28
CA GLU A 148 17.46 -11.66 -0.24
C GLU A 148 18.24 -10.81 -1.22
N ASP A 149 19.18 -10.01 -0.71
CA ASP A 149 19.82 -8.89 -1.41
C ASP A 149 20.07 -9.27 -2.88
N LEU A 150 19.21 -8.77 -3.78
CA LEU A 150 19.25 -9.10 -5.20
C LEU A 150 20.57 -8.61 -5.85
N ASN A 151 21.35 -7.82 -5.10
CA ASN A 151 22.68 -7.33 -5.46
C ASN A 151 23.80 -7.98 -4.65
N ARG A 152 23.62 -9.19 -4.10
CA ARG A 152 24.74 -9.99 -3.59
C ARG A 152 25.79 -10.16 -4.69
N LYS A 153 26.91 -9.44 -4.55
CA LYS A 153 28.15 -9.64 -5.30
C LYS A 153 28.98 -10.74 -4.67
#